data_AF-A0A2S4KF16-F1
#
_entry.id   AF-A0A2S4KF16-F1
#
_cell.length_a   1.000
_cell.length_b   1.000
_cell.length_c   1.000
_cell.angle_alpha   90.00
_cell.angle_beta   90.00
_cell.angle_gamma   90.00
#
_symmetry.space_group_name_H-M   'P 1'
#
loop_
_entity.id
_entity.type
_entity.pdbx_description
1 polymer ?
#
loop_
_entity_poly.entity_id
_entity_poly.type
_entity_poly.pdbx_seq_one_letter_code
_entity_poly.pdbx_strand_id
1 'polypeptide(L)'
;MTLQRLWAGALRAAALVAALACAPAGAQDFRDPVDQPFTVWPNIPVIRASDLGDYGQDRQIIADLHADKADPAKVAAALQAVDGLQAHHERAALAELGRSLNVQLIAELDRQARRINTRNPKLRFDFADITPEQLQRPSARDDLPSRVGRITLAAYITYTRLDGALVQATATLVKLRSGASQSFTATAPAPLLAEALARDLFDYFQGTRFTAHQNPLGSAQWLTAAPGHADRLVSRDAALRYCQSQNAALPTAAELETAEAAGFYGGGVALQPAGVYHVQSGLYDTALAHDGAGRARPNHLASVPNGYYYCIRHAAAPARAARTRK
;
A
#
# COMPACT_ATOMS: atom_id res chain seq x y z
N MET A 1 -10.25 -51.78 18.85
CA MET A 1 -9.18 -51.03 18.14
C MET A 1 -9.73 -49.94 17.20
N THR A 2 -10.80 -49.21 17.56
CA THR A 2 -11.50 -48.36 16.56
C THR A 2 -11.94 -46.97 17.02
N LEU A 3 -11.88 -46.60 18.31
CA LEU A 3 -12.23 -45.22 18.73
C LEU A 3 -11.04 -44.24 18.84
N GLN A 4 -9.85 -44.71 19.24
CA GLN A 4 -8.67 -43.83 19.41
C GLN A 4 -8.14 -43.23 18.09
N ARG A 5 -8.30 -43.94 16.96
CA ARG A 5 -7.85 -43.46 15.64
C ARG A 5 -8.76 -42.36 15.06
N LEU A 6 -10.05 -42.37 15.40
CA LEU A 6 -11.01 -41.35 14.95
C LEU A 6 -10.79 -40.01 15.67
N TRP A 7 -10.46 -40.04 16.96
CA TRP A 7 -10.13 -38.83 17.73
C TRP A 7 -8.82 -38.18 17.27
N ALA A 8 -7.80 -38.97 16.94
CA ALA A 8 -6.53 -38.45 16.42
C ALA A 8 -6.68 -37.80 15.03
N GLY A 9 -7.63 -38.29 14.21
CA GLY A 9 -7.97 -37.69 12.91
C GLY A 9 -8.68 -36.34 13.03
N ALA A 10 -9.63 -36.23 13.96
CA ALA A 10 -10.37 -35.00 14.22
C ALA A 10 -9.47 -33.88 14.78
N LEU A 11 -8.54 -34.22 15.69
CA LEU A 11 -7.56 -33.26 16.23
C LEU A 11 -6.56 -32.77 15.17
N ARG A 12 -6.15 -33.62 14.22
CA ARG A 12 -5.27 -33.22 13.11
C ARG A 12 -5.99 -32.33 12.10
N ALA A 13 -7.27 -32.58 11.82
CA ALA A 13 -8.09 -31.72 10.97
C ALA A 13 -8.31 -30.34 11.59
N ALA A 14 -8.59 -30.28 12.90
CA ALA A 14 -8.74 -29.01 13.63
C ALA A 14 -7.44 -28.19 13.65
N ALA A 15 -6.28 -28.84 13.79
CA ALA A 15 -4.98 -28.17 13.76
C ALA A 15 -4.62 -27.62 12.36
N LEU A 16 -5.03 -28.31 11.28
CA LEU A 16 -4.85 -27.82 9.90
C LEU A 16 -5.74 -26.63 9.59
N VAL A 17 -6.98 -26.61 10.09
CA VAL A 17 -7.90 -25.47 9.93
C VAL A 17 -7.43 -24.27 10.76
N ALA A 18 -6.89 -24.49 11.96
CA ALA A 18 -6.32 -23.42 12.78
C ALA A 18 -5.02 -22.84 12.19
N ALA A 19 -4.20 -23.65 11.52
CA ALA A 19 -2.98 -23.19 10.84
C ALA A 19 -3.28 -22.36 9.56
N LEU A 20 -4.41 -22.61 8.89
CA LEU A 20 -4.89 -21.80 7.76
C LEU A 20 -5.50 -20.45 8.22
N ALA A 21 -5.92 -20.33 9.47
CA ALA A 21 -6.49 -19.10 10.03
C ALA A 21 -5.46 -18.10 10.57
N CYS A 22 -4.17 -18.49 10.63
CA CYS A 22 -3.07 -17.63 11.09
C CYS A 22 -2.12 -17.23 9.95
N ALA A 23 -2.63 -17.03 8.74
CA ALA A 23 -1.92 -16.17 7.80
C ALA A 23 -1.86 -14.77 8.44
N PRO A 24 -0.68 -14.13 8.55
CA PRO A 24 -0.63 -12.75 8.99
C PRO A 24 -1.57 -11.97 8.07
N ALA A 25 -2.52 -11.24 8.66
CA ALA A 25 -3.34 -10.29 7.93
C ALA A 25 -2.41 -9.18 7.42
N GLY A 26 -1.68 -9.47 6.34
CA GLY A 26 -1.04 -8.44 5.53
C GLY A 26 -2.13 -7.46 5.15
N ALA A 27 -1.81 -6.16 5.19
CA ALA A 27 -2.71 -5.14 4.70
C ALA A 27 -3.18 -5.55 3.30
N GLN A 28 -4.47 -5.88 3.18
CA GLN A 28 -5.05 -6.29 1.90
C GLN A 28 -4.89 -5.13 0.93
N ASP A 29 -4.37 -5.41 -0.27
CA ASP A 29 -4.25 -4.40 -1.30
C ASP A 29 -5.67 -3.92 -1.64
N PHE A 30 -5.86 -2.62 -1.85
CA PHE A 30 -7.17 -2.10 -2.25
C PHE A 30 -7.66 -2.75 -3.55
N ARG A 31 -6.77 -3.26 -4.40
CA ARG A 31 -7.11 -3.98 -5.63
C ARG A 31 -7.41 -5.47 -5.43
N ASP A 32 -7.46 -5.96 -4.19
CA ASP A 32 -7.84 -7.35 -3.93
C ASP A 32 -9.36 -7.56 -4.04
N PRO A 33 -9.78 -8.68 -4.65
CA PRO A 33 -8.97 -9.74 -5.28
C PRO A 33 -8.46 -9.38 -6.71
N VAL A 34 -7.34 -9.99 -7.12
CA VAL A 34 -6.47 -9.61 -8.27
C VAL A 34 -7.17 -9.40 -9.62
N ASP A 35 -8.23 -10.14 -9.89
CA ASP A 35 -8.94 -10.14 -11.18
C ASP A 35 -10.37 -9.58 -11.09
N GLN A 36 -10.73 -8.94 -9.97
CA GLN A 36 -12.05 -8.33 -9.85
C GLN A 36 -12.10 -7.02 -10.66
N PRO A 37 -13.08 -6.86 -11.57
CA PRO A 37 -13.39 -5.55 -12.11
C PRO A 37 -14.04 -4.68 -11.03
N PHE A 38 -13.59 -3.44 -10.92
CA PHE A 38 -14.12 -2.44 -10.03
C PHE A 38 -15.07 -1.52 -10.80
N THR A 39 -16.35 -1.60 -10.47
CA THR A 39 -17.36 -0.69 -11.01
C THR A 39 -17.56 0.44 -10.03
N VAL A 40 -17.23 1.65 -10.48
CA VAL A 40 -17.37 2.89 -9.73
C VAL A 40 -18.68 3.55 -10.11
N TRP A 41 -19.41 4.04 -9.11
CA TRP A 41 -20.55 4.91 -9.36
C TRP A 41 -20.12 6.19 -10.11
N PRO A 42 -20.72 6.54 -11.26
CA PRO A 42 -20.27 7.67 -12.10
C PRO A 42 -20.46 9.06 -11.50
N ASN A 43 -21.35 9.19 -10.52
CA ASN A 43 -21.55 10.46 -9.85
C ASN A 43 -20.47 10.65 -8.78
N ILE A 44 -19.56 11.60 -9.02
CA ILE A 44 -18.41 11.93 -8.18
C ILE A 44 -18.59 13.36 -7.65
N PRO A 45 -18.88 13.53 -6.35
CA PRO A 45 -18.94 14.84 -5.72
C PRO A 45 -17.56 15.50 -5.75
N VAL A 46 -17.50 16.77 -6.18
CA VAL A 46 -16.28 17.58 -6.17
C VAL A 46 -16.44 18.70 -5.15
N ILE A 47 -15.71 18.59 -4.04
CA ILE A 47 -15.93 19.36 -2.82
C ILE A 47 -14.71 20.22 -2.55
N ARG A 48 -14.90 21.51 -2.23
CA ARG A 48 -13.77 22.31 -1.77
C ARG A 48 -13.41 21.92 -0.34
N ALA A 49 -12.11 21.78 -0.06
CA ALA A 49 -11.65 21.35 1.25
C ALA A 49 -12.10 22.28 2.40
N SER A 50 -12.21 23.60 2.17
CA SER A 50 -12.75 24.54 3.14
C SER A 50 -14.20 24.22 3.53
N ASP A 51 -15.00 23.75 2.57
CA ASP A 51 -16.44 23.61 2.74
C ASP A 51 -16.76 22.35 3.57
N LEU A 52 -15.86 21.37 3.59
CA LEU A 52 -15.92 20.26 4.55
C LEU A 52 -15.83 20.74 6.00
N GLY A 53 -15.19 21.90 6.24
CA GLY A 53 -15.12 22.63 7.51
C GLY A 53 -16.48 23.12 8.03
N ASP A 54 -17.37 23.43 7.10
CA ASP A 54 -18.53 24.28 7.38
C ASP A 54 -19.84 23.48 7.38
N TYR A 55 -19.87 22.31 6.72
CA TYR A 55 -21.06 21.47 6.59
C TYR A 55 -20.92 20.13 7.32
N GLY A 56 -21.46 20.07 8.55
CA GLY A 56 -21.46 18.84 9.36
C GLY A 56 -22.19 17.65 8.69
N GLN A 57 -23.18 17.92 7.83
CA GLN A 57 -23.89 16.90 7.07
C GLN A 57 -23.01 16.23 6.01
N ASP A 58 -22.18 16.99 5.29
CA ASP A 58 -21.29 16.45 4.26
C ASP A 58 -20.21 15.54 4.87
N ARG A 59 -19.66 15.94 6.04
CA ARG A 59 -18.76 15.09 6.80
C ARG A 59 -19.41 13.78 7.21
N GLN A 60 -20.66 13.84 7.67
CA GLN A 60 -21.38 12.64 8.08
C GLN A 60 -21.58 11.72 6.89
N ILE A 61 -21.98 12.24 5.72
CA ILE A 61 -22.12 11.45 4.48
C ILE A 61 -20.79 10.79 4.11
N ILE A 62 -19.68 11.54 4.14
CA ILE A 62 -18.36 10.99 3.84
C ILE A 62 -17.95 9.94 4.86
N ALA A 63 -18.11 10.20 6.16
CA ALA A 63 -17.80 9.23 7.21
C ALA A 63 -18.63 7.95 7.05
N ASP A 64 -19.91 8.10 6.74
CA ASP A 64 -20.82 6.99 6.49
C ASP A 64 -20.42 6.20 5.24
N LEU A 65 -19.82 6.82 4.21
CA LEU A 65 -19.26 6.09 3.07
C LEU A 65 -18.16 5.11 3.48
N HIS A 66 -17.37 5.44 4.51
CA HIS A 66 -16.33 4.58 5.07
C HIS A 66 -16.84 3.53 6.07
N ALA A 67 -18.14 3.50 6.38
CA ALA A 67 -18.72 2.38 7.12
C ALA A 67 -18.86 1.14 6.23
N ASP A 68 -18.71 -0.07 6.80
CA ASP A 68 -19.02 -1.32 6.12
C ASP A 68 -20.52 -1.39 5.75
N LYS A 69 -20.81 -1.72 4.48
CA LYS A 69 -22.17 -1.89 3.95
C LYS A 69 -22.31 -3.28 3.34
N ALA A 70 -22.41 -4.28 4.21
CA ALA A 70 -22.76 -5.64 3.80
C ALA A 70 -24.14 -5.75 3.08
N ASP A 71 -25.12 -4.92 3.48
CA ASP A 71 -26.50 -4.93 2.98
C ASP A 71 -26.68 -4.05 1.72
N PRO A 72 -27.23 -4.58 0.61
CA PRO A 72 -27.57 -3.81 -0.59
C PRO A 72 -28.39 -2.54 -0.34
N ALA A 73 -29.30 -2.53 0.64
CA ALA A 73 -30.09 -1.34 0.98
C ALA A 73 -29.21 -0.21 1.51
N LYS A 74 -28.19 -0.53 2.32
CA LYS A 74 -27.21 0.44 2.82
C LYS A 74 -26.30 0.95 1.70
N VAL A 75 -25.94 0.08 0.75
CA VAL A 75 -25.21 0.49 -0.45
C VAL A 75 -26.04 1.47 -1.28
N ALA A 76 -27.32 1.18 -1.53
CA ALA A 76 -28.21 2.07 -2.26
C ALA A 76 -28.36 3.44 -1.57
N ALA A 77 -28.54 3.45 -0.24
CA ALA A 77 -28.59 4.70 0.54
C ALA A 77 -27.29 5.51 0.45
N ALA A 78 -26.14 4.84 0.41
CA ALA A 78 -24.84 5.49 0.24
C ALA A 78 -24.69 6.12 -1.16
N LEU A 79 -25.14 5.41 -2.22
CA LEU A 79 -25.13 5.96 -3.57
C LEU A 79 -26.08 7.16 -3.71
N GLN A 80 -27.26 7.10 -3.09
CA GLN A 80 -28.17 8.26 -3.01
C GLN A 80 -27.53 9.44 -2.28
N ALA A 81 -26.79 9.19 -1.20
CA ALA A 81 -26.10 10.24 -0.45
C ALA A 81 -24.97 10.87 -1.28
N VAL A 82 -24.24 10.06 -2.07
CA VAL A 82 -23.24 10.53 -3.05
C VAL A 82 -23.91 11.41 -4.11
N ASP A 83 -25.03 10.98 -4.68
CA ASP A 83 -25.78 11.76 -5.66
C ASP A 83 -26.26 13.11 -5.07
N GLY A 84 -26.75 13.08 -3.82
CA GLY A 84 -27.14 14.29 -3.09
C GLY A 84 -25.98 15.24 -2.87
N LEU A 85 -24.81 14.71 -2.48
CA LEU A 85 -23.59 15.48 -2.26
C LEU A 85 -23.08 16.10 -3.57
N GLN A 86 -23.09 15.33 -4.67
CA GLN A 86 -22.78 15.87 -5.98
C GLN A 86 -23.74 16.99 -6.37
N ALA A 87 -25.06 16.78 -6.26
CA ALA A 87 -26.05 17.79 -6.62
C ALA A 87 -25.94 19.06 -5.76
N HIS A 88 -25.57 18.92 -4.49
CA HIS A 88 -25.32 20.05 -3.59
C HIS A 88 -24.10 20.87 -4.06
N HIS A 89 -22.97 20.21 -4.28
CA HIS A 89 -21.72 20.85 -4.67
C HIS A 89 -21.69 21.29 -6.14
N GLU A 90 -22.48 20.67 -7.02
CA GLU A 90 -22.65 21.10 -8.40
C GLU A 90 -23.28 22.49 -8.49
N ARG A 91 -24.20 22.82 -7.57
CA ARG A 91 -24.86 24.14 -7.50
C ARG A 91 -24.02 25.19 -6.77
N ALA A 92 -23.26 24.78 -5.75
CA ALA A 92 -22.41 25.67 -4.96
C ALA A 92 -21.04 25.95 -5.61
N ALA A 93 -20.58 25.08 -6.53
CA ALA A 93 -19.36 25.28 -7.28
C ALA A 93 -19.49 26.45 -8.26
N LEU A 94 -19.23 27.66 -7.77
CA LEU A 94 -19.15 28.92 -8.53
C LEU A 94 -18.04 28.97 -9.60
N ALA A 95 -17.42 27.86 -9.96
CA ALA A 95 -16.41 27.80 -11.00
C ALA A 95 -16.46 26.43 -11.70
N GLU A 96 -16.50 26.46 -13.03
CA GLU A 96 -16.63 25.35 -14.01
C GLU A 96 -15.81 24.08 -13.73
N LEU A 97 -14.87 24.12 -12.78
CA LEU A 97 -14.05 23.00 -12.33
C LEU A 97 -14.85 21.79 -11.83
N GLY A 98 -15.91 21.95 -11.03
CA GLY A 98 -16.60 20.80 -10.42
C GLY A 98 -17.29 19.89 -11.44
N ARG A 99 -18.14 20.48 -12.29
CA ARG A 99 -18.85 19.75 -13.36
C ARG A 99 -17.92 19.25 -14.45
N SER A 100 -16.89 20.03 -14.80
CA SER A 100 -15.93 19.61 -15.81
C SER A 100 -14.99 18.51 -15.30
N LEU A 101 -14.54 18.56 -14.05
CA LEU A 101 -13.57 17.60 -13.50
C LEU A 101 -14.13 16.18 -13.43
N ASN A 102 -15.37 15.99 -12.97
CA ASN A 102 -15.99 14.65 -12.94
C ASN A 102 -16.03 14.05 -14.37
N VAL A 103 -16.66 14.76 -15.31
CA VAL A 103 -16.83 14.28 -16.69
C VAL A 103 -15.48 14.10 -17.40
N GLN A 104 -14.55 15.04 -17.22
CA GLN A 104 -13.21 14.95 -17.80
C GLN A 104 -12.43 13.78 -17.22
N LEU A 105 -12.50 13.52 -15.91
CA LEU A 105 -11.79 12.40 -15.28
C LEU A 105 -12.22 11.07 -15.90
N ILE A 106 -13.53 10.85 -16.04
CA ILE A 106 -14.07 9.64 -16.65
C ILE A 106 -13.63 9.53 -18.12
N ALA A 107 -13.76 10.61 -18.89
CA ALA A 107 -13.35 10.64 -20.30
C ALA A 107 -11.85 10.38 -20.49
N GLU A 108 -11.03 10.87 -19.58
CA GLU A 108 -9.58 10.68 -19.57
C GLU A 108 -9.19 9.25 -19.21
N LEU A 109 -9.87 8.61 -18.26
CA LEU A 109 -9.69 7.19 -17.97
C LEU A 109 -10.07 6.31 -19.17
N ASP A 110 -11.18 6.62 -19.85
CA ASP A 110 -11.57 5.92 -21.07
C ASP A 110 -10.56 6.14 -22.20
N ARG A 111 -9.96 7.34 -22.28
CA ARG A 111 -8.88 7.65 -23.23
C ARG A 111 -7.66 6.76 -22.96
N GLN A 112 -7.24 6.58 -21.71
CA GLN A 112 -6.14 5.67 -21.36
C GLN A 112 -6.48 4.21 -21.69
N ALA A 113 -7.70 3.76 -21.40
CA ALA A 113 -8.14 2.40 -21.74
C ALA A 113 -8.08 2.13 -23.26
N ARG A 114 -8.52 3.11 -24.07
CA ARG A 114 -8.41 3.04 -25.54
C ARG A 114 -6.96 3.02 -26.02
N ARG A 115 -6.07 3.81 -25.41
CA ARG A 115 -4.64 3.90 -25.80
C ARG A 115 -3.94 2.55 -25.73
N ILE A 116 -4.24 1.74 -24.72
CA ILE A 116 -3.66 0.39 -24.58
C ILE A 116 -4.51 -0.72 -25.22
N ASN A 117 -5.61 -0.36 -25.88
CA ASN A 117 -6.58 -1.28 -26.49
C ASN A 117 -7.09 -2.38 -25.53
N THR A 118 -7.32 -2.02 -24.26
CA THR A 118 -7.87 -2.98 -23.29
C THR A 118 -9.38 -3.09 -23.45
N ARG A 119 -9.88 -4.31 -23.66
CA ARG A 119 -11.33 -4.58 -23.81
C ARG A 119 -12.06 -4.62 -22.48
N ASN A 120 -11.35 -4.95 -21.40
CA ASN A 120 -11.91 -5.14 -20.07
C ASN A 120 -11.08 -4.33 -19.06
N PRO A 121 -11.30 -3.02 -18.95
CA PRO A 121 -10.58 -2.21 -17.98
C PRO A 121 -10.93 -2.67 -16.55
N LYS A 122 -9.92 -2.78 -15.68
CA LYS A 122 -10.11 -3.20 -14.28
C LYS A 122 -10.87 -2.17 -13.44
N LEU A 123 -10.83 -0.90 -13.84
CA LEU A 123 -11.64 0.17 -13.25
C LEU A 123 -12.57 0.72 -14.32
N ARG A 124 -13.88 0.80 -14.03
CA ARG A 124 -14.89 1.32 -14.94
C ARG A 124 -15.92 2.15 -14.20
N PHE A 125 -16.33 3.26 -14.80
CA PHE A 125 -17.48 4.04 -14.34
C PHE A 125 -18.72 3.56 -15.08
N ASP A 126 -19.68 3.02 -14.35
CA ASP A 126 -20.91 2.47 -14.92
C ASP A 126 -22.03 2.57 -13.89
N PHE A 127 -23.21 2.97 -14.35
CA PHE A 127 -24.43 3.02 -13.54
C PHE A 127 -25.03 1.62 -13.28
N ALA A 128 -24.47 0.56 -13.88
CA ALA A 128 -24.91 -0.83 -13.74
C ALA A 128 -26.41 -1.03 -14.05
N ASP A 129 -26.91 -0.32 -15.06
CA ASP A 129 -28.32 -0.27 -15.47
C ASP A 129 -29.26 0.30 -14.38
N ILE A 130 -28.76 1.21 -13.55
CA ILE A 130 -29.51 1.92 -12.50
C ILE A 130 -29.52 3.42 -12.82
N THR A 131 -30.68 4.04 -12.96
CA THR A 131 -30.73 5.51 -13.03
C THR A 131 -30.70 6.14 -11.63
N PRO A 132 -30.16 7.35 -11.45
CA PRO A 132 -30.25 8.06 -10.17
C PRO A 132 -31.70 8.20 -9.66
N GLU A 133 -32.68 8.34 -10.54
CA GLU A 133 -34.10 8.40 -10.19
C GLU A 133 -34.62 7.06 -9.65
N GLN A 134 -34.18 5.94 -10.23
CA GLN A 134 -34.52 4.60 -9.75
C GLN A 134 -33.93 4.32 -8.37
N LEU A 135 -32.74 4.86 -8.06
CA LEU A 135 -32.22 4.83 -6.70
C LEU A 135 -33.16 5.56 -5.75
N GLN A 136 -33.58 6.79 -6.07
CA GLN A 136 -34.42 7.61 -5.18
C GLN A 136 -35.84 7.06 -5.00
N ARG A 137 -36.41 6.46 -6.05
CA ARG A 137 -37.78 5.95 -6.06
C ARG A 137 -37.81 4.52 -6.63
N PRO A 138 -37.37 3.52 -5.84
CA PRO A 138 -37.36 2.13 -6.29
C PRO A 138 -38.79 1.65 -6.55
N SER A 139 -39.04 1.02 -7.70
CA SER A 139 -40.32 0.37 -7.94
C SER A 139 -40.34 -1.02 -7.30
N ALA A 140 -41.52 -1.50 -6.88
CA ALA A 140 -41.67 -2.82 -6.26
C ALA A 140 -41.32 -4.00 -7.20
N ARG A 141 -41.13 -3.75 -8.50
CA ARG A 141 -40.73 -4.76 -9.51
C ARG A 141 -39.24 -4.68 -9.87
N ASP A 142 -38.50 -3.73 -9.30
CA ASP A 142 -37.09 -3.56 -9.59
C ASP A 142 -36.23 -4.56 -8.82
N ASP A 143 -35.38 -5.30 -9.55
CA ASP A 143 -34.26 -6.03 -8.96
C ASP A 143 -33.09 -5.08 -8.65
N LEU A 144 -33.39 -4.04 -7.85
CA LEU A 144 -32.42 -3.02 -7.45
C LEU A 144 -31.29 -3.61 -6.58
N PRO A 145 -31.55 -4.52 -5.61
CA PRO A 145 -30.48 -5.08 -4.78
C PRO A 145 -29.37 -5.77 -5.59
N SER A 146 -29.74 -6.55 -6.61
CA SER A 146 -28.77 -7.26 -7.46
C SER A 146 -27.97 -6.30 -8.34
N ARG A 147 -28.61 -5.25 -8.89
CA ARG A 147 -27.92 -4.22 -9.68
C ARG A 147 -26.97 -3.38 -8.83
N VAL A 148 -27.42 -2.91 -7.68
CA VAL A 148 -26.58 -2.13 -6.73
C VAL A 148 -25.39 -2.97 -6.27
N GLY A 149 -25.57 -4.28 -6.09
CA GLY A 149 -24.49 -5.20 -5.75
C GLY A 149 -23.36 -5.28 -6.78
N ARG A 150 -23.56 -4.83 -8.04
CA ARG A 150 -22.54 -4.73 -9.08
C ARG A 150 -21.64 -3.50 -8.93
N ILE A 151 -22.11 -2.46 -8.25
CA ILE A 151 -21.31 -1.28 -7.90
C ILE A 151 -20.44 -1.64 -6.70
N THR A 152 -19.12 -1.56 -6.87
CA THR A 152 -18.17 -1.93 -5.83
C THR A 152 -17.57 -0.71 -5.14
N LEU A 153 -17.43 0.39 -5.87
CA LEU A 153 -16.78 1.61 -5.41
C LEU A 153 -17.70 2.83 -5.53
N ALA A 154 -17.58 3.75 -4.58
CA ALA A 154 -17.98 5.14 -4.74
C ALA A 154 -16.74 6.03 -4.71
N ALA A 155 -16.83 7.22 -5.28
CA ALA A 155 -15.74 8.17 -5.33
C ALA A 155 -16.20 9.56 -4.87
N TYR A 156 -15.28 10.32 -4.29
CA TYR A 156 -15.44 11.76 -4.10
C TYR A 156 -14.08 12.45 -4.32
N ILE A 157 -14.12 13.73 -4.68
CA ILE A 157 -12.93 14.55 -4.90
C ILE A 157 -12.97 15.72 -3.94
N THR A 158 -11.86 15.95 -3.25
CA THR A 158 -11.65 17.18 -2.47
C THR A 158 -10.60 18.02 -3.15
N TYR A 159 -10.77 19.34 -3.21
CA TYR A 159 -9.78 20.22 -3.83
C TYR A 159 -9.50 21.48 -3.00
N THR A 160 -8.27 21.97 -3.15
CA THR A 160 -7.79 23.23 -2.58
C THR A 160 -7.11 24.03 -3.68
N ARG A 161 -7.46 25.31 -3.82
CA ARG A 161 -6.74 26.21 -4.71
C ARG A 161 -5.48 26.68 -4.01
N LEU A 162 -4.35 26.52 -4.69
CA LEU A 162 -3.05 27.01 -4.22
C LEU A 162 -2.81 28.41 -4.81
N ASP A 163 -1.74 29.07 -4.39
CA ASP A 163 -1.33 30.35 -4.99
C ASP A 163 -1.07 30.21 -6.50
N GLY A 164 -1.52 31.18 -7.27
CA GLY A 164 -1.45 31.16 -8.74
C GLY A 164 -2.57 30.36 -9.40
N ALA A 165 -2.24 29.61 -10.46
CA ALA A 165 -3.20 28.85 -11.27
C ALA A 165 -3.31 27.36 -10.87
N LEU A 166 -2.62 26.95 -9.81
CA LEU A 166 -2.52 25.56 -9.39
C LEU A 166 -3.68 25.16 -8.48
N VAL A 167 -4.16 23.94 -8.69
CA VAL A 167 -5.16 23.29 -7.85
C VAL A 167 -4.58 21.97 -7.39
N GLN A 168 -4.66 21.71 -6.09
CA GLN A 168 -4.41 20.40 -5.53
C GLN A 168 -5.77 19.70 -5.34
N ALA A 169 -5.94 18.52 -5.91
CA ALA A 169 -7.12 17.71 -5.68
C ALA A 169 -6.75 16.29 -5.27
N THR A 170 -7.60 15.73 -4.42
CA THR A 170 -7.51 14.35 -3.93
C THR A 170 -8.78 13.62 -4.31
N ALA A 171 -8.66 12.64 -5.21
CA ALA A 171 -9.72 11.70 -5.51
C ALA A 171 -9.63 10.52 -4.55
N THR A 172 -10.71 10.24 -3.83
CA THR A 172 -10.79 9.12 -2.90
C THR A 172 -11.81 8.12 -3.41
N LEU A 173 -11.36 6.89 -3.62
CA LEU A 173 -12.21 5.73 -3.91
C LEU A 173 -12.50 4.98 -2.61
N VAL A 174 -13.77 4.60 -2.40
CA VAL A 174 -14.22 3.88 -1.21
C VAL A 174 -14.91 2.58 -1.62
N LYS A 175 -14.46 1.44 -1.08
CA LYS A 175 -15.13 0.15 -1.21
C LYS A 175 -16.42 0.20 -0.41
N LEU A 176 -17.56 0.18 -1.08
CA LEU A 176 -18.86 0.34 -0.42
C LEU A 176 -19.10 -0.76 0.62
N ARG A 177 -18.65 -1.99 0.34
CA ARG A 177 -18.85 -3.13 1.23
C ARG A 177 -17.97 -3.12 2.46
N SER A 178 -16.72 -2.65 2.39
CA SER A 178 -15.78 -2.72 3.53
C SER A 178 -15.42 -1.37 4.15
N GLY A 179 -15.76 -0.27 3.49
CA GLY A 179 -15.34 1.07 3.91
C GLY A 179 -13.87 1.40 3.64
N ALA A 180 -13.06 0.42 3.21
CA ALA A 180 -11.67 0.62 2.84
C ALA A 180 -11.59 1.68 1.72
N SER A 181 -10.54 2.48 1.73
CA SER A 181 -10.38 3.57 0.78
C SER A 181 -8.97 3.70 0.25
N GLN A 182 -8.86 4.18 -0.99
CA GLN A 182 -7.60 4.55 -1.62
C GLN A 182 -7.72 5.97 -2.16
N SER A 183 -6.74 6.81 -1.84
CA SER A 183 -6.71 8.22 -2.28
C SER A 183 -5.57 8.46 -3.27
N PHE A 184 -5.81 9.36 -4.21
CA PHE A 184 -4.88 9.80 -5.24
C PHE A 184 -4.87 11.32 -5.25
N THR A 185 -3.70 11.92 -5.07
CA THR A 185 -3.56 13.38 -4.99
C THR A 185 -2.71 13.87 -6.15
N ALA A 186 -3.22 14.87 -6.86
CA ALA A 186 -2.50 15.55 -7.92
C ALA A 186 -2.53 17.06 -7.70
N THR A 187 -1.42 17.71 -8.05
CA THR A 187 -1.29 19.18 -8.07
C THR A 187 -0.98 19.62 -9.49
N ALA A 188 -1.91 20.33 -10.12
CA ALA A 188 -1.81 20.75 -11.51
C ALA A 188 -2.67 22.00 -11.78
N PRO A 189 -2.47 22.69 -12.92
CA PRO A 189 -3.45 23.65 -13.41
C PRO A 189 -4.83 22.99 -13.59
N ALA A 190 -5.90 23.73 -13.29
CA ALA A 190 -7.28 23.23 -13.36
C ALA A 190 -7.62 22.39 -14.62
N PRO A 191 -7.26 22.82 -15.86
CA PRO A 191 -7.58 22.05 -17.07
C PRO A 191 -6.84 20.71 -17.21
N LEU A 192 -5.72 20.52 -16.50
CA LEU A 192 -4.90 19.30 -16.59
C LEU A 192 -5.13 18.35 -15.41
N LEU A 193 -5.89 18.78 -14.41
CA LEU A 193 -6.09 18.05 -13.17
C LEU A 193 -6.78 16.70 -13.39
N ALA A 194 -7.76 16.65 -14.29
CA ALA A 194 -8.46 15.43 -14.66
C ALA A 194 -7.51 14.39 -15.28
N GLU A 195 -6.63 14.82 -16.20
CA GLU A 195 -5.65 13.93 -16.83
C GLU A 195 -4.65 13.38 -15.80
N ALA A 196 -4.15 14.23 -14.90
CA ALA A 196 -3.19 13.82 -13.88
C ALA A 196 -3.80 12.75 -12.95
N LEU A 197 -4.99 13.00 -12.41
CA LEU A 197 -5.71 12.03 -11.58
C LEU A 197 -6.03 10.75 -12.35
N ALA A 198 -6.52 10.86 -13.59
CA ALA A 198 -6.84 9.72 -14.44
C ALA A 198 -5.62 8.82 -14.66
N ARG A 199 -4.43 9.41 -14.87
CA ARG A 199 -3.20 8.64 -15.04
C ARG A 199 -2.84 7.85 -13.79
N ASP A 200 -2.86 8.49 -12.62
CA ASP A 200 -2.54 7.82 -11.34
C ASP A 200 -3.53 6.69 -11.04
N LEU A 201 -4.84 6.96 -11.23
CA LEU A 201 -5.90 5.95 -11.09
C LEU A 201 -5.67 4.79 -12.08
N PHE A 202 -5.42 5.09 -13.34
CA PHE A 202 -5.23 4.07 -14.37
C PHE A 202 -4.00 3.20 -14.09
N ASP A 203 -2.86 3.81 -13.80
CA ASP A 203 -1.60 3.10 -13.50
C ASP A 203 -1.74 2.25 -12.24
N TYR A 204 -2.48 2.73 -11.24
CA TYR A 204 -2.76 1.95 -10.04
C TYR A 204 -3.58 0.69 -10.35
N PHE A 205 -4.68 0.78 -11.10
CA PHE A 205 -5.54 -0.39 -11.36
C PHE A 205 -4.99 -1.31 -12.45
N GLN A 206 -4.36 -0.76 -13.48
CA GLN A 206 -3.91 -1.50 -14.67
C GLN A 206 -2.43 -1.90 -14.61
N GLY A 207 -1.63 -1.19 -13.82
CA GLY A 207 -0.21 -1.46 -13.67
C GLY A 207 0.08 -2.80 -12.99
N THR A 208 1.33 -3.23 -13.11
CA THR A 208 1.82 -4.46 -12.49
C THR A 208 1.64 -4.41 -10.98
N ARG A 209 1.04 -5.46 -10.42
CA ARG A 209 0.96 -5.65 -8.97
C ARG A 209 2.27 -6.29 -8.50
N PHE A 210 3.10 -5.53 -7.81
CA PHE A 210 4.27 -6.10 -7.13
C PHE A 210 3.82 -6.74 -5.81
N THR A 211 4.32 -7.94 -5.52
CA THR A 211 4.19 -8.54 -4.20
C THR A 211 4.84 -7.64 -3.15
N ALA A 212 4.31 -7.61 -1.94
CA ALA A 212 4.94 -6.90 -0.83
C ALA A 212 6.42 -7.34 -0.70
N HIS A 213 7.30 -6.36 -0.51
CA HIS A 213 8.71 -6.63 -0.29
C HIS A 213 8.87 -7.55 0.92
N GLN A 214 9.62 -8.63 0.75
CA GLN A 214 9.95 -9.55 1.84
C GLN A 214 11.37 -9.27 2.30
N ASN A 215 11.56 -9.17 3.61
CA ASN A 215 12.90 -9.00 4.18
C ASN A 215 13.80 -10.15 3.69
N PRO A 216 14.86 -9.86 2.90
CA PRO A 216 15.71 -10.89 2.31
C PRO A 216 16.52 -11.68 3.35
N LEU A 217 16.66 -11.15 4.57
CA LEU A 217 17.43 -11.78 5.65
C LEU A 217 16.55 -12.61 6.60
N GLY A 218 15.26 -12.74 6.29
CA GLY A 218 14.31 -13.58 7.01
C GLY A 218 14.19 -13.17 8.49
N SER A 219 14.64 -14.06 9.38
CA SER A 219 14.59 -13.85 10.84
C SER A 219 15.83 -13.20 11.44
N ALA A 220 16.82 -12.83 10.61
CA ALA A 220 17.98 -12.12 11.12
C ALA A 220 17.62 -10.69 11.52
N GLN A 221 18.27 -10.19 12.55
CA GLN A 221 18.05 -8.86 13.11
C GLN A 221 19.29 -7.99 12.91
N TRP A 222 19.10 -6.80 12.34
CA TRP A 222 20.10 -5.74 12.32
C TRP A 222 20.14 -5.03 13.67
N LEU A 223 21.35 -4.79 14.17
CA LEU A 223 21.61 -3.98 15.35
C LEU A 223 22.48 -2.80 14.93
N THR A 224 22.12 -1.61 15.41
CA THR A 224 22.91 -0.41 15.20
C THR A 224 24.25 -0.51 15.95
N ALA A 225 25.20 0.33 15.55
CA ALA A 225 26.40 0.56 16.35
C ALA A 225 26.02 0.99 17.78
N ALA A 226 26.97 0.80 18.72
CA ALA A 226 26.85 1.33 20.07
C ALA A 226 26.46 2.82 20.03
N PRO A 227 25.60 3.32 20.94
CA PRO A 227 25.21 4.74 20.94
C PRO A 227 26.42 5.69 20.99
N GLY A 228 27.45 5.35 21.76
CA GLY A 228 28.68 6.14 21.80
C GLY A 228 29.52 6.07 20.52
N HIS A 229 29.25 5.12 19.62
CA HIS A 229 29.92 4.91 18.32
C HIS A 229 29.11 5.49 17.16
N ALA A 230 27.93 6.06 17.42
CA ALA A 230 27.14 6.71 16.38
C ALA A 230 27.97 7.80 15.70
N ASP A 231 27.90 7.84 14.37
CA ASP A 231 28.52 8.86 13.52
C ASP A 231 30.02 9.07 13.70
N ARG A 232 30.74 8.10 14.26
CA ARG A 232 32.21 8.08 14.30
C ARG A 232 32.78 6.81 13.67
N LEU A 233 33.91 6.97 12.99
CA LEU A 233 34.72 5.84 12.57
C LEU A 233 35.29 5.13 13.81
N VAL A 234 35.28 3.80 13.79
CA VAL A 234 35.84 2.98 14.86
C VAL A 234 36.76 1.92 14.29
N SER A 235 37.59 1.33 15.14
CA SER A 235 38.44 0.21 14.75
C SER A 235 37.62 -1.07 14.61
N ARG A 236 38.11 -2.00 13.77
CA ARG A 236 37.44 -3.29 13.57
C ARG A 236 37.36 -4.08 14.87
N ASP A 237 38.40 -4.00 15.70
CA ASP A 237 38.43 -4.68 17.01
C ASP A 237 37.40 -4.12 17.99
N ALA A 238 37.12 -2.82 17.95
CA ALA A 238 36.05 -2.22 18.75
C ALA A 238 34.67 -2.64 18.25
N ALA A 239 34.47 -2.65 16.93
CA ALA A 239 33.22 -3.08 16.30
C ALA A 239 32.92 -4.57 16.58
N LEU A 240 33.91 -5.45 16.41
CA LEU A 240 33.80 -6.88 16.69
C LEU A 240 33.41 -7.15 18.14
N ARG A 241 34.11 -6.54 19.10
CA ARG A 241 33.82 -6.72 20.53
C ARG A 241 32.41 -6.25 20.89
N TYR A 242 31.97 -5.13 20.31
CA TYR A 242 30.62 -4.66 20.56
C TYR A 242 29.57 -5.63 19.97
N CYS A 243 29.71 -6.05 18.71
CA CYS A 243 28.77 -7.01 18.13
C CYS A 243 28.71 -8.31 18.94
N GLN A 244 29.86 -8.84 19.37
CA GLN A 244 29.93 -10.02 20.23
C GLN A 244 29.23 -9.81 21.58
N SER A 245 29.38 -8.63 22.20
CA SER A 245 28.67 -8.30 23.44
C SER A 245 27.14 -8.34 23.30
N GLN A 246 26.65 -8.17 22.06
CA GLN A 246 25.24 -8.24 21.70
C GLN A 246 24.85 -9.60 21.11
N ASN A 247 25.62 -10.67 21.33
CA ASN A 247 25.38 -11.99 20.73
C ASN A 247 25.17 -11.89 19.19
N ALA A 248 25.94 -11.03 18.54
CA ALA A 248 25.85 -10.73 17.12
C ALA A 248 27.26 -10.76 16.50
N ALA A 249 27.32 -10.67 15.18
CA ALA A 249 28.57 -10.59 14.43
C ALA A 249 28.59 -9.33 13.55
N LEU A 250 29.78 -8.99 13.04
CA LEU A 250 29.83 -8.13 11.86
C LEU A 250 29.14 -8.86 10.68
N PRO A 251 28.43 -8.15 9.80
CA PRO A 251 27.82 -8.75 8.62
C PRO A 251 28.89 -9.17 7.60
N THR A 252 28.53 -10.11 6.74
CA THR A 252 29.25 -10.35 5.48
C THR A 252 29.02 -9.20 4.51
N ALA A 253 29.87 -9.08 3.50
CA ALA A 253 29.69 -8.09 2.44
C ALA A 253 28.36 -8.30 1.68
N ALA A 254 27.97 -9.56 1.43
CA ALA A 254 26.74 -9.90 0.73
C ALA A 254 25.49 -9.54 1.56
N GLU A 255 25.51 -9.76 2.88
CA GLU A 255 24.41 -9.35 3.77
C GLU A 255 24.25 -7.83 3.81
N LEU A 256 25.37 -7.10 3.86
CA LEU A 256 25.35 -5.64 3.87
C LEU A 256 24.86 -5.07 2.53
N GLU A 257 25.29 -5.65 1.41
CA GLU A 257 24.80 -5.32 0.06
C GLU A 257 23.31 -5.60 -0.10
N THR A 258 22.86 -6.77 0.37
CA THR A 258 21.44 -7.15 0.34
C THR A 258 20.60 -6.21 1.20
N ALA A 259 21.10 -5.79 2.36
CA ALA A 259 20.42 -4.85 3.23
C ALA A 259 20.44 -3.41 2.70
N GLU A 260 21.49 -3.00 2.00
CA GLU A 260 21.49 -1.72 1.28
C GLU A 260 20.41 -1.72 0.19
N ALA A 261 20.31 -2.80 -0.59
CA ALA A 261 19.31 -2.95 -1.65
C ALA A 261 17.87 -3.02 -1.11
N ALA A 262 17.66 -3.67 0.04
CA ALA A 262 16.36 -3.68 0.72
C ALA A 262 15.98 -2.30 1.30
N GLY A 263 16.98 -1.49 1.65
CA GLY A 263 16.80 -0.20 2.29
C GLY A 263 16.25 -0.29 3.71
N PHE A 264 16.28 0.84 4.43
CA PHE A 264 15.90 0.89 5.85
C PHE A 264 14.47 0.43 6.12
N TYR A 265 13.51 0.77 5.25
CA TYR A 265 12.10 0.38 5.42
C TYR A 265 11.78 -1.02 4.89
N GLY A 266 12.70 -1.68 4.17
CA GLY A 266 12.55 -3.05 3.67
C GLY A 266 13.13 -4.12 4.61
N GLY A 267 13.56 -3.75 5.82
CA GLY A 267 14.28 -4.65 6.73
C GLY A 267 15.79 -4.71 6.49
N GLY A 268 16.31 -3.75 5.72
CA GLY A 268 17.73 -3.53 5.49
C GLY A 268 18.32 -2.47 6.42
N VAL A 269 19.38 -1.79 5.95
CA VAL A 269 20.07 -0.73 6.70
C VAL A 269 20.22 0.52 5.85
N ALA A 270 20.34 1.68 6.51
CA ALA A 270 20.71 2.93 5.85
C ALA A 270 22.24 3.07 5.89
N LEU A 271 22.89 2.91 4.75
CA LEU A 271 24.32 3.19 4.62
C LEU A 271 24.52 4.67 4.27
N GLN A 272 25.55 5.28 4.84
CA GLN A 272 25.96 6.64 4.51
C GLN A 272 26.54 6.67 3.08
N PRO A 273 26.23 7.71 2.28
CA PRO A 273 26.88 7.92 0.99
C PRO A 273 28.40 8.02 1.16
N ALA A 274 29.16 7.28 0.34
CA ALA A 274 30.62 7.14 0.45
C ALA A 274 31.12 6.72 1.85
N GLY A 275 30.29 5.99 2.61
CA GLY A 275 30.64 5.43 3.90
C GLY A 275 31.46 4.15 3.76
N VAL A 276 32.33 3.92 4.74
CA VAL A 276 33.11 2.68 4.84
C VAL A 276 32.66 1.91 6.07
N TYR A 277 32.30 0.64 5.91
CA TYR A 277 31.70 -0.19 6.95
C TYR A 277 32.54 -1.44 7.22
N HIS A 278 32.69 -1.82 8.49
CA HIS A 278 33.32 -3.08 8.87
C HIS A 278 32.41 -4.25 8.52
N VAL A 279 32.98 -5.19 7.77
CA VAL A 279 32.39 -6.49 7.46
C VAL A 279 33.34 -7.60 7.90
N GLN A 280 32.88 -8.85 7.90
CA GLN A 280 33.70 -9.99 8.33
C GLN A 280 35.02 -10.08 7.55
N SER A 281 34.98 -9.86 6.24
CA SER A 281 36.13 -9.93 5.32
C SER A 281 37.03 -8.69 5.30
N GLY A 282 36.64 -7.58 5.96
CA GLY A 282 37.39 -6.34 5.92
C GLY A 282 36.49 -5.10 5.97
N LEU A 283 36.60 -4.25 4.96
CA LEU A 283 35.81 -3.02 4.81
C LEU A 283 34.91 -3.12 3.57
N TYR A 284 33.68 -2.68 3.71
CA TYR A 284 32.71 -2.47 2.65
C TYR A 284 32.64 -0.98 2.33
N ASP A 285 32.90 -0.60 1.09
CA ASP A 285 32.93 0.79 0.66
C ASP A 285 31.72 1.09 -0.23
N THR A 286 30.84 2.01 0.21
CA THR A 286 29.61 2.34 -0.54
C THR A 286 29.89 3.24 -1.74
N ALA A 287 31.07 3.86 -1.82
CA ALA A 287 31.47 4.66 -2.98
C ALA A 287 31.95 3.80 -4.16
N LEU A 288 32.40 2.57 -3.90
CA LEU A 288 32.84 1.68 -4.96
C LEU A 288 31.61 1.20 -5.75
N ALA A 289 31.64 1.50 -7.05
CA ALA A 289 30.55 1.24 -7.96
C ALA A 289 30.17 -0.25 -8.02
N HIS A 290 28.92 -0.51 -8.40
CA HIS A 290 28.41 -1.83 -8.85
C HIS A 290 29.19 -2.39 -10.08
N ASP A 291 30.22 -1.69 -10.57
CA ASP A 291 30.88 -1.90 -11.87
C ASP A 291 32.01 -2.94 -11.82
N GLY A 292 31.80 -4.04 -11.11
CA GLY A 292 32.63 -5.25 -11.19
C GLY A 292 33.87 -5.29 -10.28
N ALA A 293 34.22 -4.20 -9.60
CA ALA A 293 35.15 -4.24 -8.46
C ALA A 293 34.37 -4.56 -7.19
N GLY A 294 34.69 -5.67 -6.52
CA GLY A 294 34.00 -6.04 -5.28
C GLY A 294 34.05 -4.90 -4.26
N ARG A 295 32.88 -4.50 -3.75
CA ARG A 295 32.75 -3.44 -2.71
C ARG A 295 33.47 -3.75 -1.40
N ALA A 296 33.91 -5.00 -1.23
CA ALA A 296 34.70 -5.45 -0.10
C ALA A 296 36.21 -5.37 -0.39
N ARG A 297 36.94 -4.72 0.50
CA ARG A 297 38.42 -4.66 0.48
C ARG A 297 39.00 -5.15 1.81
N PRO A 298 40.20 -5.74 1.82
CA PRO A 298 40.87 -6.14 3.06
C PRO A 298 41.11 -4.92 3.97
N ASN A 299 40.94 -5.12 5.28
CA ASN A 299 41.30 -4.12 6.28
C ASN A 299 42.70 -4.44 6.85
N HIS A 300 43.75 -3.85 6.28
CA HIS A 300 45.12 -4.05 6.74
C HIS A 300 45.44 -3.29 8.06
N LEU A 301 44.54 -2.42 8.53
CA LEU A 301 44.72 -1.56 9.70
C LEU A 301 43.57 -1.76 10.69
N ALA A 302 43.37 -3.00 11.16
CA ALA A 302 42.23 -3.38 12.00
C ALA A 302 42.11 -2.60 13.32
N SER A 303 43.22 -2.11 13.86
CA SER A 303 43.29 -1.35 15.12
C SER A 303 42.99 0.14 14.96
N VAL A 304 42.99 0.67 13.73
CA VAL A 304 42.80 2.10 13.46
C VAL A 304 41.30 2.40 13.25
N PRO A 305 40.78 3.53 13.76
CA PRO A 305 39.43 3.97 13.46
C PRO A 305 39.25 4.31 11.97
N ASN A 306 38.66 3.40 11.20
CA ASN A 306 38.57 3.51 9.74
C ASN A 306 37.26 3.02 9.11
N GLY A 307 36.25 2.69 9.93
CA GLY A 307 34.94 2.29 9.41
C GLY A 307 33.82 2.41 10.44
N TYR A 308 32.61 2.62 9.96
CA TYR A 308 31.36 2.42 10.67
C TYR A 308 31.04 0.93 10.77
N TYR A 309 29.97 0.55 11.45
CA TYR A 309 29.54 -0.85 11.45
C TYR A 309 28.06 -0.97 11.82
N TYR A 310 27.45 -2.04 11.33
CA TYR A 310 26.25 -2.62 11.88
C TYR A 310 26.60 -4.00 12.42
N CYS A 311 25.78 -4.53 13.33
CA CYS A 311 25.85 -5.93 13.71
C CYS A 311 24.64 -6.68 13.17
N ILE A 312 24.83 -7.96 12.86
CA ILE A 312 23.75 -8.85 12.48
C ILE A 312 23.67 -10.01 13.47
N ARG A 313 22.45 -10.30 13.92
CA ARG A 313 22.13 -11.45 14.75
C ARG A 313 21.27 -12.41 13.94
N HIS A 314 21.82 -13.56 13.59
CA HIS A 314 21.06 -14.63 12.95
C HIS A 314 20.26 -15.39 14.00
N ALA A 315 19.04 -15.79 13.67
CA ALA A 315 18.30 -16.73 14.50
C ALA A 315 19.10 -18.03 14.63
N ALA A 316 19.10 -18.64 15.81
CA ALA A 316 19.68 -19.96 16.00
C ALA A 316 19.01 -20.94 15.02
N ALA A 317 19.81 -21.69 14.26
CA ALA A 317 19.29 -22.70 13.36
C ALA A 317 18.34 -23.63 14.16
N PRO A 318 17.12 -23.93 13.65
CA PRO A 318 16.21 -24.83 14.35
C PRO A 318 16.94 -26.16 14.55
N ALA A 319 17.07 -26.57 15.81
CA ALA A 319 17.71 -27.82 16.17
C ALA A 319 17.04 -28.94 15.37
N ARG A 320 17.80 -29.60 14.48
CA ARG A 320 17.34 -30.82 13.80
C ARG A 320 16.93 -31.79 14.88
N ALA A 321 15.62 -31.97 15.07
CA ALA A 321 15.09 -32.98 15.97
C ALA A 321 15.74 -34.30 15.57
N ALA A 322 16.58 -34.83 16.47
CA ALA A 322 17.21 -36.12 16.28
C ALA A 322 16.09 -37.12 16.02
N ARG A 323 16.04 -37.66 14.80
CA ARG A 323 15.19 -38.79 14.46
C ARG A 323 15.65 -39.96 15.33
N THR A 324 15.02 -40.14 16.49
CA THR A 324 15.04 -41.40 17.21
C THR A 324 14.44 -42.45 16.30
N ARG A 325 15.30 -43.28 15.70
CA ARG A 325 14.92 -44.57 15.15
C ARG A 325 14.31 -45.38 16.30
N LYS A 326 13.02 -45.68 16.19
CA LYS A 326 12.41 -46.88 16.77
C LYS A 326 12.04 -47.80 15.62
#